data_AF-A0A659S9V1-F1
#
_entry.id   AF-A0A659S9V1-F1
#
_cell.length_a   1.000
_cell.length_b   1.000
_cell.length_c   1.000
_cell.angle_alpha   90.00
_cell.angle_beta   90.00
_cell.angle_gamma   90.00
#
_symmetry.space_group_name_H-M   'P 1'
#
loop_
_entity.id
_entity.type
_entity.pdbx_description
1 polymer ?
#
loop_
_entity_poly.entity_id
_entity_poly.type
_entity_poly.pdbx_seq_one_letter_code
_entity_poly.pdbx_strand_id
1 'polypeptide(L)'
;DIWSYQQQAALEWLVRQGEQNGFTLREASVDAYRQQQIRREKSRQMIQFSSVDYTGVLVINDPALFLQRLAQGYGKSRAFGCGMMMIKPGEDA
;
A
#
# COMPACT_ATOMS: atom_id res chain seq x y z
N ASP A 1 -0.20 -2.28 22.85
CA ASP A 1 -1.22 -1.40 22.27
C ASP A 1 -1.62 -2.00 20.92
N ILE A 2 -2.91 -2.09 20.60
CA ILE A 2 -3.39 -2.70 19.34
C ILE A 2 -2.89 -1.91 18.14
N TRP A 3 -2.81 -0.58 18.27
CA TRP A 3 -2.37 0.31 17.21
C TRP A 3 -0.92 0.04 16.78
N SER A 4 -0.02 -0.16 17.73
CA SER A 4 1.40 -0.43 17.44
C SER A 4 1.59 -1.74 16.67
N TYR A 5 0.80 -2.77 16.99
CA TYR A 5 0.83 -4.03 16.23
C TYR A 5 0.29 -3.88 14.81
N GLN A 6 -0.76 -3.08 14.61
CA GLN A 6 -1.31 -2.81 13.28
C GLN A 6 -0.31 -2.04 12.41
N GLN A 7 0.35 -1.02 12.97
CA GLN A 7 1.38 -0.27 12.27
C GLN A 7 2.57 -1.17 11.89
N GLN A 8 3.04 -2.00 12.82
CA GLN A 8 4.14 -2.93 12.55
C GLN A 8 3.78 -3.92 11.42
N ALA A 9 2.60 -4.53 11.48
CA ALA A 9 2.15 -5.47 10.46
C ALA A 9 1.99 -4.81 9.07
N ALA A 10 1.53 -3.55 9.05
CA ALA A 10 1.41 -2.77 7.83
C ALA A 10 2.79 -2.47 7.19
N LEU A 11 3.76 -2.05 8.01
CA LEU A 11 5.13 -1.81 7.55
C LEU A 11 5.79 -3.09 7.05
N GLU A 12 5.66 -4.20 7.78
CA GLU A 12 6.18 -5.51 7.35
C GLU A 12 5.56 -5.96 6.03
N TRP A 13 4.26 -5.73 5.84
CA TRP A 13 3.61 -6.02 4.57
C TRP A 13 4.21 -5.20 3.42
N LEU A 14 4.46 -3.90 3.63
CA LEU A 14 5.03 -3.03 2.61
C LEU A 14 6.48 -3.42 2.28
N VAL A 15 7.29 -3.82 3.29
CA VAL A 15 8.64 -4.37 3.08
C VAL A 15 8.61 -5.58 2.16
N ARG A 16 7.72 -6.54 2.42
CA ARG A 16 7.55 -7.73 1.55
C ARG A 16 7.10 -7.37 0.14
N GLN A 17 6.28 -6.33 -0.02
CA GLN A 17 5.95 -5.84 -1.36
C GLN A 17 7.20 -5.28 -2.05
N GLY A 18 8.08 -4.60 -1.33
CA GLY A 18 9.37 -4.13 -1.86
C GLY A 18 10.24 -5.27 -2.38
N GLU A 19 10.51 -6.25 -1.52
CA GLU A 19 11.37 -7.41 -1.81
C GLU A 19 10.90 -8.18 -3.06
N GLN A 20 9.58 -8.32 -3.23
CA GLN A 20 9.00 -9.04 -4.37
C GLN A 20 8.86 -8.21 -5.64
N ASN A 21 8.94 -6.88 -5.56
CA ASN A 21 8.56 -5.98 -6.65
C ASN A 21 9.62 -4.91 -6.95
N GLY A 22 10.89 -5.16 -6.59
CA GLY A 22 12.01 -4.37 -7.10
C GLY A 22 12.26 -3.05 -6.38
N PHE A 23 11.85 -2.90 -5.12
CA PHE A 23 12.18 -1.70 -4.33
C PHE A 23 12.48 -2.02 -2.86
N THR A 24 13.18 -1.12 -2.18
CA THR A 24 13.40 -1.17 -0.72
C THR A 24 12.94 0.12 -0.08
N LEU A 25 12.37 0.04 1.12
CA LEU A 25 11.97 1.21 1.88
C LEU A 25 13.19 1.82 2.55
N ARG A 26 13.44 3.11 2.30
CA ARG A 26 14.40 3.93 3.08
C ARG A 26 13.69 4.50 4.30
N GLU A 27 12.50 5.04 4.10
CA GLU A 27 11.64 5.61 5.13
C GLU A 27 10.18 5.25 4.81
N ALA A 28 9.38 4.92 5.83
CA ALA A 28 7.95 4.70 5.66
C ALA A 28 7.18 4.97 6.96
N SER A 29 6.06 5.67 6.84
CA SER A 29 5.08 5.88 7.91
C SER A 29 3.73 5.29 7.52
N VAL A 30 2.95 4.92 8.54
CA VAL A 30 1.53 4.61 8.40
C VAL A 30 0.76 5.81 8.88
N ASP A 31 0.13 6.52 7.95
CA ASP A 31 -0.56 7.78 8.25
C ASP A 31 -2.00 7.53 8.69
N ALA A 32 -2.64 6.49 8.16
CA ALA A 32 -3.99 6.12 8.53
C ALA A 32 -4.26 4.62 8.37
N TYR A 33 -5.04 4.06 9.29
CA TYR A 33 -5.72 2.78 9.14
C TYR A 33 -7.23 3.06 9.12
N ARG A 34 -7.92 2.65 8.04
CA ARG A 34 -9.35 2.90 7.87
C ARG A 34 -10.09 1.61 7.58
N GLN A 35 -11.17 1.36 8.30
CA GLN A 35 -12.12 0.31 7.96
C GLN A 35 -13.17 0.87 7.00
N GLN A 36 -13.22 0.29 5.80
CA GLN A 36 -14.17 0.64 4.75
C GLN A 36 -15.37 -0.31 4.81
N GLN A 37 -16.58 0.24 4.78
CA GLN A 37 -17.82 -0.52 4.65
C GLN A 37 -18.64 0.04 3.50
N ILE A 38 -18.83 -0.77 2.46
CA ILE A 38 -19.57 -0.37 1.26
C ILE A 38 -20.78 -1.28 1.12
N ARG A 39 -21.97 -0.69 1.09
CA ARG A 39 -23.22 -1.40 0.82
C ARG A 39 -23.50 -1.34 -0.68
N ARG A 40 -23.66 -2.50 -1.33
CA ARG A 40 -24.08 -2.54 -2.73
C ARG A 40 -25.57 -2.22 -2.81
N GLU A 41 -25.98 -1.23 -3.60
CA GLU A 41 -27.40 -0.82 -3.67
C GLU A 41 -28.36 -1.95 -4.07
N LYS A 42 -27.92 -2.85 -4.96
CA LYS A 42 -28.74 -3.97 -5.48
C LYS A 42 -28.54 -5.30 -4.74
N SER A 43 -27.77 -5.33 -3.64
CA SER A 43 -27.45 -6.56 -2.92
C SER A 43 -27.38 -6.31 -1.42
N ARG A 44 -27.93 -7.22 -0.61
CA ARG A 44 -27.76 -7.19 0.86
C ARG A 44 -26.33 -7.49 1.32
N GLN A 45 -25.42 -7.81 0.40
CA GLN A 45 -24.03 -8.12 0.74
C GLN A 45 -23.25 -6.83 1.06
N MET A 46 -22.73 -6.77 2.28
CA MET A 46 -21.82 -5.73 2.73
C MET A 46 -20.39 -6.08 2.35
N ILE A 47 -19.69 -5.17 1.68
CA ILE A 47 -18.25 -5.29 1.43
C ILE A 47 -17.54 -4.60 2.57
N GLN A 48 -16.67 -5.33 3.26
CA GLN A 48 -15.83 -4.81 4.33
C GLN A 48 -14.37 -5.10 4.03
N PHE A 49 -13.52 -4.08 4.13
CA PHE A 49 -12.07 -4.24 4.07
C PHE A 49 -11.40 -3.12 4.86
N SER A 50 -10.12 -3.28 5.18
CA SER A 50 -9.32 -2.21 5.76
C SER A 50 -8.30 -1.70 4.75
N SER A 51 -8.06 -0.39 4.76
CA SER A 51 -7.04 0.27 3.96
C SER A 51 -6.00 0.91 4.88
N VAL A 52 -4.77 0.98 4.37
CA VAL A 52 -3.65 1.62 5.06
C VAL A 52 -3.05 2.64 4.10
N ASP A 53 -2.89 3.87 4.58
CA ASP A 53 -2.24 4.95 3.84
C ASP A 53 -0.77 5.01 4.29
N TYR A 54 0.14 4.93 3.31
CA TYR A 54 1.59 4.97 3.54
C TYR A 54 2.20 6.20 2.89
N THR A 55 3.16 6.82 3.58
CA THR A 55 4.02 7.88 3.05
C THR A 55 5.48 7.53 3.34
N GLY A 56 6.40 7.91 2.46
CA GLY A 56 7.82 7.66 2.71
C GLY A 56 8.72 7.80 1.49
N VAL A 57 9.91 7.23 1.62
CA VAL A 57 10.97 7.21 0.61
C VAL A 57 11.34 5.76 0.33
N LEU A 58 11.42 5.42 -0.95
CA LEU A 58 11.88 4.11 -1.41
C LEU A 58 13.04 4.25 -2.40
N VAL A 59 13.81 3.19 -2.54
CA VAL A 59 14.85 3.04 -3.54
C VAL A 59 14.41 1.96 -4.52
N ILE A 60 14.41 2.28 -5.81
CA ILE A 60 14.09 1.32 -6.87
C ILE A 60 15.36 0.51 -7.16
N ASN A 61 15.29 -0.79 -6.90
CA ASN A 61 16.41 -1.73 -7.09
C ASN A 61 16.32 -2.46 -8.44
N ASP A 62 15.09 -2.71 -8.93
CA ASP A 62 14.81 -3.25 -10.25
C ASP A 62 13.72 -2.41 -10.92
N PRO A 63 14.09 -1.47 -11.80
CA PRO A 63 13.13 -0.57 -12.45
C PRO A 63 12.08 -1.29 -13.31
N ALA A 64 12.46 -2.39 -13.98
CA ALA A 64 11.53 -3.09 -14.86
C ALA A 64 10.43 -3.79 -14.05
N LEU A 65 10.83 -4.50 -13.00
CA LEU A 65 9.92 -5.16 -12.07
C LEU A 65 9.05 -4.15 -11.32
N PHE A 66 9.65 -3.05 -10.86
CA PHE A 66 8.94 -1.98 -10.17
C PHE A 66 7.88 -1.33 -11.04
N LEU A 67 8.22 -0.92 -12.27
CA LEU A 67 7.28 -0.26 -13.19
C LEU A 67 6.13 -1.19 -13.59
N GLN A 68 6.43 -2.47 -13.85
CA GLN A 68 5.39 -3.47 -14.12
C GLN A 68 4.42 -3.58 -12.95
N ARG A 69 4.94 -3.62 -11.72
CA ARG A 69 4.08 -3.73 -10.53
C ARG A 69 3.31 -2.46 -10.25
N LEU A 70 3.94 -1.30 -10.37
CA LEU A 70 3.34 0.02 -10.15
C LEU A 70 2.09 0.20 -11.01
N ALA A 71 2.16 -0.18 -12.29
CA ALA A 71 1.03 -0.12 -13.21
C ALA A 71 -0.14 -1.05 -12.83
N GLN A 72 0.14 -2.17 -12.14
CA GLN A 72 -0.89 -3.10 -11.67
C GLN A 72 -1.47 -2.70 -10.31
N GLY A 73 -0.73 -1.93 -9.52
CA GLY A 73 -1.06 -1.58 -8.14
C GLY A 73 -0.80 -2.71 -7.13
N TYR A 74 -0.76 -2.33 -5.85
CA TYR A 74 -0.39 -3.19 -4.73
C TYR A 74 -1.60 -3.68 -3.94
N GLY A 75 -1.55 -4.92 -3.46
CA GLY A 75 -2.56 -5.46 -2.54
C GLY A 75 -3.95 -5.72 -3.15
N LYS A 76 -4.94 -5.79 -2.26
CA LYS A 76 -6.34 -6.15 -2.56
C LYS A 76 -7.20 -4.90 -2.74
N SER A 77 -8.49 -5.08 -3.05
CA SER A 77 -9.49 -3.99 -3.11
C SER A 77 -9.14 -2.85 -4.07
N ARG A 78 -8.37 -3.12 -5.13
CA ARG A 78 -7.94 -2.13 -6.13
C ARG A 78 -9.10 -1.39 -6.82
N ALA A 79 -10.22 -2.08 -7.01
CA ALA A 79 -11.45 -1.48 -7.56
C ALA A 79 -12.12 -0.47 -6.62
N PHE A 80 -11.66 -0.35 -5.37
CA PHE A 80 -12.20 0.55 -4.34
C PHE A 80 -11.20 1.64 -3.93
N GLY A 81 -10.25 1.99 -4.80
CA GLY A 81 -9.29 3.08 -4.56
C GLY A 81 -8.03 2.66 -3.79
N CYS A 82 -7.79 1.36 -3.56
CA CYS A 82 -6.55 0.88 -2.95
C CYS A 82 -5.48 0.52 -3.99
N GLY A 83 -4.23 0.47 -3.55
CA GLY A 83 -3.12 -0.10 -4.32
C GLY A 83 -2.44 0.83 -5.31
N MET A 84 -2.96 2.04 -5.50
CA MET A 84 -2.24 3.07 -6.23
C MET A 84 -1.08 3.59 -5.38
N MET A 85 0.10 3.70 -5.97
CA MET A 85 1.26 4.35 -5.38
C MET A 85 1.62 5.56 -6.23
N MET A 86 1.65 6.75 -5.61
CA MET A 86 2.13 7.96 -6.26
C MET A 86 3.62 8.10 -6.00
N ILE A 87 4.38 8.41 -7.04
CA ILE A 87 5.84 8.58 -6.93
C ILE A 87 6.26 9.95 -7.47
N LYS A 88 7.32 10.49 -6.87
CA LYS A 88 8.05 11.67 -7.33
C LYS A 88 9.55 11.42 -7.15
N PRO A 89 10.43 12.10 -7.90
CA PRO A 89 11.87 12.07 -7.63
C PRO A 89 12.17 12.42 -6.16
N GLY A 90 13.15 11.72 -5.57
CA GLY A 90 13.68 12.04 -4.25
C GLY A 90 14.48 13.34 -4.28
N GLU A 91 14.68 13.97 -3.13
CA GLU A 91 15.43 15.24 -3.04
C GLU A 91 16.92 15.07 -3.38
N ASP A 92 17.42 13.84 -3.34
CA ASP A 92 18.81 13.45 -3.64
C ASP A 92 19.03 12.96 -5.10
N ALA A 93 18.02 13.06 -5.98
CA ALA A 93 18.03 12.47 -7.34
C ALA A 93 18.47 13.44 -8.45
#